data_AF-A0A0P9EDS0-F1
#
_entry.id   AF-A0A0P9EDS0-F1
#
_cell.length_a   1.000
_cell.length_b   1.000
_cell.length_c   1.000
_cell.angle_alpha   90.00
_cell.angle_beta   90.00
_cell.angle_gamma   90.00
#
_symmetry.space_group_name_H-M   'P 1'
#
loop_
_entity.id
_entity.type
_entity.pdbx_description
1 polymer ?
#
loop_
_entity_poly.entity_id
_entity_poly.type
_entity_poly.pdbx_seq_one_letter_code
_entity_poly.pdbx_strand_id
1 'polypeptide(L)'
;MDSSGHPAGSPQRSIRVKRIIVYTSSRCPRCALLKRWLRNKHTDFEERNLEDVEVMANLVMKNIFVLSAPALEVEGAVYTEDQIFDGDGTVKSKLLEILEGK
;
A
#
# COMPACT_ATOMS: atom_id res chain seq x y z
N MET A 1 6.75 4.48 50.83
CA MET A 1 8.14 4.23 50.40
C MET A 1 8.15 2.77 49.97
N ASP A 2 8.15 2.39 48.71
CA ASP A 2 8.51 3.07 47.47
C ASP A 2 7.69 2.46 46.32
N SER A 3 7.26 3.34 45.42
CA SER A 3 7.17 3.19 43.96
C SER A 3 7.60 1.83 43.41
N SER A 4 6.84 1.17 42.54
CA SER A 4 6.88 1.57 41.14
C SER A 4 5.68 0.96 40.40
N GLY A 5 4.79 1.84 39.95
CA GLY A 5 3.85 1.54 38.89
C GLY A 5 4.64 1.18 37.62
N HIS A 6 4.27 0.07 37.01
CA HIS A 6 4.74 -0.23 35.66
C HIS A 6 3.95 0.61 34.65
N PRO A 7 4.64 1.11 33.61
CA PRO A 7 4.19 2.23 32.82
C PRO A 7 3.02 1.92 31.89
N ALA A 8 2.31 3.01 31.60
CA ALA A 8 1.27 3.16 30.62
C ALA A 8 1.62 2.56 29.25
N GLY A 9 0.55 2.12 28.56
CA GLY A 9 0.61 1.41 27.30
C GLY A 9 1.31 2.16 26.17
N SER A 10 1.77 1.35 25.23
CA SER A 10 1.87 1.77 23.83
C SER A 10 0.52 1.41 23.20
N PRO A 11 -0.35 2.37 22.81
CA PRO A 11 -1.28 2.08 21.74
C PRO A 11 -0.38 1.88 20.54
N GLN A 12 -0.17 0.63 20.14
CA GLN A 12 0.31 0.34 18.79
C GLN A 12 -0.63 1.12 17.88
N ARG A 13 -0.10 2.18 17.27
CA ARG A 13 -0.85 3.06 16.40
C ARG A 13 -1.13 2.23 15.16
N SER A 14 -2.18 1.43 15.26
CA SER A 14 -2.70 0.62 14.18
C SER A 14 -3.04 1.59 13.07
N ILE A 15 -2.24 1.53 12.01
CA ILE A 15 -2.49 2.15 10.73
C ILE A 15 -3.97 1.89 10.42
N ARG A 16 -4.81 2.94 10.44
CA ARG A 16 -6.26 2.82 10.20
C ARG A 16 -6.60 2.87 8.72
N VAL A 17 -5.71 2.39 7.86
CA VAL A 17 -6.06 2.11 6.47
C VAL A 17 -6.76 0.77 6.49
N LYS A 18 -8.06 0.79 6.27
CA LYS A 18 -8.89 -0.40 6.31
C LYS A 18 -8.75 -1.22 5.03
N ARG A 19 -8.36 -0.60 3.92
CA ARG A 19 -8.21 -1.31 2.64
C ARG A 19 -7.04 -0.82 1.81
N ILE A 20 -6.10 -1.73 1.59
CA ILE A 20 -4.96 -1.54 0.69
C ILE A 20 -4.99 -2.66 -0.35
N ILE A 21 -4.92 -2.30 -1.62
CA ILE A 21 -4.83 -3.25 -2.73
C ILE A 21 -3.58 -2.93 -3.54
N VAL A 22 -2.75 -3.94 -3.77
CA VAL A 22 -1.63 -3.85 -4.70
C VAL A 22 -2.05 -4.50 -6.00
N TYR A 23 -2.16 -3.70 -7.05
CA TYR A 23 -2.35 -4.17 -8.41
C TYR A 23 -1.01 -4.58 -9.01
N THR A 24 -0.92 -5.84 -9.44
CA THR A 24 0.31 -6.46 -9.94
C THR A 24 0.12 -6.99 -11.36
N SER A 25 1.23 -7.38 -11.99
CA SER A 25 1.25 -8.13 -13.25
C SER A 25 2.30 -9.23 -13.19
N SER A 26 2.27 -10.16 -14.15
CA SER A 26 3.25 -11.22 -14.25
C SER A 26 4.66 -10.67 -14.42
N ARG A 27 5.61 -11.25 -13.68
CA ARG A 27 7.04 -10.89 -13.72
C ARG A 27 7.31 -9.39 -13.57
N CYS A 28 6.77 -8.79 -12.51
CA CYS A 28 6.96 -7.38 -12.19
C CYS A 28 7.91 -7.20 -10.96
N PRO A 29 9.20 -6.86 -11.17
CA PRO A 29 10.15 -6.66 -10.06
C PRO A 29 9.75 -5.52 -9.13
N ARG A 30 9.20 -4.43 -9.68
CA ARG A 30 8.72 -3.27 -8.91
C ARG A 30 7.52 -3.62 -8.04
N CYS A 31 6.65 -4.52 -8.49
CA CYS A 31 5.56 -5.05 -7.70
C CYS A 31 6.09 -5.84 -6.49
N ALA A 32 7.12 -6.68 -6.67
CA ALA A 32 7.75 -7.39 -5.57
C ALA A 32 8.41 -6.43 -4.55
N LEU A 33 9.04 -5.35 -5.03
CA LEU A 33 9.64 -4.32 -4.20
C LEU A 33 8.58 -3.60 -3.34
N LEU A 34 7.48 -3.14 -3.95
CA LEU A 34 6.37 -2.49 -3.24
C LEU A 34 5.74 -3.41 -2.19
N LYS A 35 5.42 -4.65 -2.57
CA LYS A 35 4.85 -5.66 -1.66
C LYS A 35 5.77 -5.93 -0.46
N ARG A 36 7.08 -6.00 -0.69
CA ARG A 36 8.07 -6.18 0.39
C ARG A 36 8.12 -4.95 1.30
N TRP A 37 8.10 -3.75 0.73
CA TRP A 37 8.09 -2.51 1.50
C TRP A 37 6.86 -2.42 2.42
N LEU A 38 5.66 -2.74 1.90
CA LEU A 38 4.42 -2.78 2.71
C LEU A 38 4.49 -3.79 3.86
N ARG A 39 4.98 -5.02 3.59
CA ARG A 39 5.18 -6.03 4.64
C ARG A 39 6.18 -5.59 5.72
N ASN A 40 7.27 -4.94 5.32
CA ASN A 40 8.25 -4.40 6.27
C ASN A 40 7.66 -3.29 7.16
N LYS A 41 6.58 -2.65 6.72
CA LYS A 41 5.81 -1.67 7.49
C LYS A 41 4.63 -2.30 8.25
N HIS A 42 4.57 -3.62 8.35
CA HIS A 42 3.48 -4.36 9.00
C HIS A 42 2.10 -3.96 8.48
N THR A 43 2.02 -3.69 7.18
CA THR A 43 0.80 -3.25 6.51
C THR A 43 0.22 -4.41 5.72
N ASP A 44 -0.99 -4.82 6.09
CA ASP A 44 -1.75 -5.84 5.36
C ASP A 44 -2.30 -5.26 4.06
N PHE A 45 -2.27 -6.05 2.99
CA PHE A 45 -2.79 -5.67 1.68
C PHE A 45 -3.32 -6.87 0.91
N GLU A 46 -4.27 -6.61 0.03
CA GLU A 46 -4.75 -7.54 -0.97
C GLU A 46 -3.89 -7.44 -2.25
N GLU A 47 -3.63 -8.56 -2.92
CA GLU A 47 -2.99 -8.57 -4.24
C GLU A 47 -4.03 -8.87 -5.31
N ARG A 48 -4.05 -8.07 -6.39
CA ARG A 48 -4.91 -8.26 -7.55
C ARG A 48 -4.09 -8.19 -8.84
N ASN A 49 -4.19 -9.22 -9.68
CA ASN A 49 -3.48 -9.26 -10.95
C ASN A 49 -4.26 -8.46 -12.01
N LEU A 50 -3.61 -7.51 -12.68
CA LEU A 50 -4.18 -6.74 -13.80
C LEU A 50 -4.33 -7.56 -15.08
N GLU A 51 -3.73 -8.74 -15.15
CA GLU A 51 -3.95 -9.69 -16.25
C GLU A 51 -5.27 -10.45 -16.10
N ASP A 52 -5.91 -10.36 -14.92
CA ASP A 52 -7.25 -10.89 -14.68
C ASP A 52 -8.30 -9.94 -15.27
N VAL A 53 -9.11 -10.49 -16.17
CA VAL A 53 -10.19 -9.75 -16.86
C VAL A 53 -11.22 -9.22 -15.87
N GLU A 54 -11.53 -9.94 -14.80
CA GLU A 54 -12.50 -9.48 -13.79
C GLU A 54 -11.93 -8.32 -12.98
N VAL A 55 -10.63 -8.33 -12.68
CA VAL A 55 -9.95 -7.22 -12.01
C VAL A 55 -9.99 -5.97 -12.87
N MET A 56 -9.63 -6.10 -14.15
CA MET A 56 -9.66 -4.98 -15.10
C MET A 56 -11.07 -4.44 -15.32
N ALA A 57 -12.07 -5.31 -15.49
CA ALA A 57 -13.46 -4.91 -15.63
C ALA A 57 -13.95 -4.10 -14.42
N ASN A 58 -13.63 -4.56 -13.20
CA ASN A 58 -13.96 -3.84 -11.98
C ASN A 58 -13.32 -2.45 -11.90
N LEU A 59 -12.05 -2.32 -12.32
CA LEU A 59 -11.37 -1.03 -12.37
C LEU A 59 -12.03 -0.05 -13.35
N VAL A 60 -12.34 -0.53 -14.56
CA VAL A 60 -13.02 0.27 -15.60
C VAL A 60 -14.41 0.71 -15.14
N MET A 61 -15.19 -0.17 -14.50
CA MET A 61 -16.50 0.18 -13.93
C MET A 61 -16.42 1.26 -12.83
N LYS A 62 -15.29 1.33 -12.12
CA LYS A 62 -14.98 2.38 -11.14
C LYS A 62 -14.35 3.62 -11.76
N ASN A 63 -14.25 3.68 -13.09
CA ASN A 63 -13.62 4.78 -13.83
C ASN A 63 -12.12 4.96 -13.52
N ILE A 64 -11.46 3.88 -13.11
CA ILE A 64 -10.03 3.83 -12.79
C ILE A 64 -9.30 3.12 -13.93
N PHE A 65 -8.26 3.75 -14.48
CA PHE A 65 -7.45 3.20 -15.56
C PHE A 65 -6.00 3.03 -15.10
N VAL A 66 -5.61 1.77 -14.86
CA VAL A 66 -4.22 1.41 -14.53
C VAL A 66 -3.55 0.92 -15.80
N LEU A 67 -2.58 1.69 -16.30
CA LEU A 67 -1.88 1.40 -17.56
C LEU A 67 -0.65 0.49 -17.37
N SER A 68 -0.05 0.54 -16.19
CA SER A 68 1.11 -0.28 -15.83
C SER A 68 1.05 -0.69 -14.36
N ALA A 69 1.64 -1.85 -14.08
CA ALA A 69 1.91 -2.28 -12.72
C ALA A 69 3.30 -1.79 -12.27
N PRO A 70 3.51 -1.54 -10.97
CA PRO A 70 2.51 -1.64 -9.89
C PRO A 70 1.61 -0.40 -9.79
N ALA A 71 0.38 -0.62 -9.31
CA ALA A 71 -0.46 0.44 -8.76
C ALA A 71 -0.92 0.07 -7.35
N LEU A 72 -1.19 1.07 -6.52
CA LEU A 72 -1.61 0.92 -5.13
C LEU A 72 -2.96 1.60 -4.94
N GLU A 73 -3.97 0.90 -4.45
CA GLU A 73 -5.21 1.48 -3.96
C GLU A 73 -5.14 1.61 -2.44
N VAL A 74 -5.41 2.81 -1.93
CA VAL A 74 -5.53 3.10 -0.50
C VAL A 74 -6.87 3.80 -0.28
N GLU A 75 -7.80 3.16 0.44
CA GLU A 75 -9.15 3.70 0.68
C GLU A 75 -9.87 4.16 -0.60
N GLY A 76 -9.68 3.44 -1.71
CA GLY A 76 -10.29 3.77 -3.01
C GLY A 76 -9.52 4.79 -3.85
N ALA A 77 -8.48 5.43 -3.32
CA ALA A 77 -7.58 6.28 -4.09
C ALA A 77 -6.46 5.44 -4.73
N VAL A 78 -6.29 5.54 -6.05
CA VAL A 78 -5.28 4.77 -6.79
C VAL A 78 -4.06 5.63 -7.09
N TYR A 79 -2.90 5.09 -6.71
CA TYR A 79 -1.58 5.64 -6.93
C TYR A 79 -0.87 4.80 -7.97
N THR A 80 -0.35 5.48 -8.99
CA THR A 80 0.42 4.87 -10.07
C THR A 80 1.90 4.77 -9.72
N GLU A 81 2.63 4.04 -10.53
CA GLU A 81 4.07 3.80 -10.37
C GLU A 81 4.87 5.09 -10.11
N ASP A 82 4.63 6.16 -10.88
CA ASP A 82 5.31 7.45 -10.73
C ASP A 82 4.98 8.18 -9.41
N GLN A 83 3.86 7.83 -8.78
CA GLN A 83 3.45 8.35 -7.48
C GLN A 83 4.00 7.50 -6.33
N ILE A 84 4.27 6.22 -6.59
CA ILE A 84 4.78 5.25 -5.61
C ILE A 84 6.31 5.27 -5.54
N PHE A 85 6.99 5.45 -6.67
CA PHE A 85 8.45 5.36 -6.77
C PHE A 85 9.10 6.69 -7.11
N ASP A 86 10.22 6.98 -6.46
CA ASP A 86 11.12 8.06 -6.84
C ASP A 86 11.96 7.67 -8.07
N GLY A 87 12.62 8.65 -8.69
CA GLY A 87 13.42 8.44 -9.91
C GLY A 87 14.58 7.46 -9.75
N ASP A 88 15.00 7.18 -8.51
CA ASP A 88 16.01 6.17 -8.16
C ASP A 88 15.43 4.76 -7.96
N GLY A 89 14.11 4.61 -8.09
CA GLY A 89 13.39 3.34 -7.91
C GLY A 89 13.09 2.98 -6.45
N THR A 90 13.29 3.89 -5.50
CA THR A 90 12.88 3.71 -4.10
C THR A 90 11.41 4.10 -3.90
N VAL A 91 10.76 3.53 -2.87
CA VAL A 91 9.37 3.87 -2.54
C VAL A 91 9.33 5.24 -1.85
N LYS A 92 8.51 6.16 -2.35
CA LYS A 92 8.42 7.53 -1.83
C LYS A 92 8.04 7.53 -0.35
N SER A 93 8.74 8.34 0.43
CA SER A 93 8.41 8.55 1.86
C SER A 93 7.00 9.10 2.06
N LYS A 94 6.52 9.93 1.13
CA LYS A 94 5.15 10.48 1.13
C LYS A 94 4.07 9.38 1.11
N LEU A 95 4.38 8.21 0.55
CA LEU A 95 3.45 7.07 0.58
C LEU A 95 3.18 6.60 2.01
N LEU A 96 4.18 6.71 2.90
CA LEU A 96 4.02 6.37 4.30
C LEU A 96 3.06 7.33 5.01
N GLU A 97 3.10 8.62 4.69
CA GLU A 97 2.18 9.62 5.27
C GLU A 97 0.72 9.32 4.90
N ILE A 98 0.50 8.97 3.63
CA ILE A 98 -0.81 8.55 3.11
C ILE A 98 -1.31 7.31 3.86
N LEU A 99 -0.44 6.34 4.08
CA LEU A 99 -0.79 5.13 4.84
C LEU A 99 -1.01 5.44 6.32
N GLU A 100 -0.30 6.37 6.92
CA GLU A 100 -0.50 6.73 8.34
C GLU A 100 -1.72 7.63 8.57
N GLY A 101 -2.41 8.06 7.51
CA GLY A 101 -3.59 8.93 7.58
C GLY A 101 -3.27 10.33 8.11
N LYS A 102 -2.06 10.82 7.82
CA LYS A 102 -1.60 12.18 8.12
C LYS A 102 -1.62 13.05 6.87
#